data_AF-A0A4Y3R9J6-F1
#
_entry.id   AF-A0A4Y3R9J6-F1
#
_cell.length_a   1.000
_cell.length_b   1.000
_cell.length_c   1.000
_cell.angle_alpha   90.00
_cell.angle_beta   90.00
_cell.angle_gamma   90.00
#
_symmetry.space_group_name_H-M   'P 1'
#
loop_
_entity.id
_entity.type
_entity.pdbx_description
1 polymer ?
#
loop_
_entity_poly.entity_id
_entity_poly.type
_entity_poly.pdbx_seq_one_letter_code
_entity_poly.pdbx_strand_id
1 'polypeptide(L)'
;MFQLWRESNGVPGLQTRGSDPDTEVDSGCSTDDKGTCSFAGLARGTYYLLETDTPEGYQRPGNPVTGPFTLTEDEHLTKKISNPRGEPCKGKGGKGGKGCT
;
A
#
# COMPACT_ATOMS: atom_id res chain seq x y z
N MET A 1 -4.00 -0.59 -4.40
CA MET A 1 -3.13 -1.77 -4.64
C MET A 1 -1.99 -1.73 -3.65
N PHE A 2 -1.71 -2.87 -3.02
CA PHE A 2 -0.61 -3.01 -2.08
C PHE A 2 0.35 -4.12 -2.51
N GLN A 3 1.63 -3.86 -2.31
CA GLN A 3 2.68 -4.87 -2.30
C GLN A 3 3.09 -5.15 -0.86
N LEU A 4 3.39 -6.41 -0.56
CA LEU A 4 3.95 -6.87 0.70
C LEU A 4 5.44 -7.13 0.52
N TRP A 5 6.25 -6.52 1.37
CA TRP A 5 7.70 -6.67 1.38
C TRP A 5 8.16 -7.19 2.74
N ARG A 6 9.13 -8.09 2.75
CA ARG A 6 9.77 -8.61 3.96
C ARG A 6 11.15 -7.99 4.10
N GLU A 7 11.44 -7.47 5.28
CA GLU A 7 12.78 -7.01 5.65
C GLU A 7 13.77 -8.18 5.54
N SER A 8 14.84 -8.00 4.76
CA SER A 8 15.80 -9.08 4.48
C SER A 8 17.27 -8.67 4.41
N ASN A 9 17.61 -7.40 4.63
CA ASN A 9 18.96 -6.85 4.44
C ASN A 9 19.53 -6.18 5.72
N GLY A 10 18.78 -6.11 6.80
CA GLY A 10 19.14 -5.50 8.08
C GLY A 10 19.13 -3.97 8.09
N VAL A 11 18.67 -3.31 7.04
CA VAL A 11 18.66 -1.84 6.91
C VAL A 11 17.28 -1.28 7.31
N PRO A 12 17.21 -0.30 8.24
CA PRO A 12 15.92 0.24 8.66
C PRO A 12 15.13 0.92 7.54
N GLY A 13 13.86 0.53 7.39
CA GLY A 13 12.93 1.06 6.40
C GLY A 13 12.73 0.09 5.25
N LEU A 14 11.86 0.41 4.29
CA LEU A 14 11.70 -0.39 3.07
C LEU A 14 12.73 0.04 2.00
N GLN A 15 13.48 -0.90 1.45
CA GLN A 15 14.32 -0.69 0.26
C GLN A 15 13.84 -1.57 -0.90
N THR A 16 13.19 -0.98 -1.91
CA THR A 16 12.68 -1.72 -3.07
C THR A 16 13.67 -1.80 -4.24
N ARG A 17 14.86 -1.19 -4.09
CA ARG A 17 15.89 -1.08 -5.14
C ARG A 17 17.28 -1.04 -4.49
N GLY A 18 18.30 -1.28 -5.31
CA GLY A 18 19.70 -1.26 -4.90
C GLY A 18 20.37 -2.62 -5.13
N SER A 19 21.58 -2.77 -4.59
CA SER A 19 22.33 -4.03 -4.66
C SER A 19 21.84 -5.10 -3.68
N ASP A 20 21.13 -4.68 -2.63
CA ASP A 20 20.59 -5.56 -1.58
C ASP A 20 19.21 -5.05 -1.11
N PRO A 21 18.18 -5.10 -1.97
CA PRO A 21 16.83 -4.68 -1.61
C PRO A 21 16.16 -5.68 -0.66
N ASP A 22 15.09 -5.24 -0.01
CA ASP A 22 14.17 -6.11 0.69
C ASP A 22 13.49 -7.10 -0.27
N THR A 23 12.92 -8.17 0.27
CA THR A 23 12.27 -9.21 -0.53
C THR A 23 10.81 -8.86 -0.78
N GLU A 24 10.41 -8.74 -2.05
CA GLU A 24 8.99 -8.67 -2.44
C GLU A 24 8.34 -10.04 -2.22
N VAL A 25 7.32 -10.08 -1.38
CA VAL A 25 6.59 -11.31 -1.03
C VAL A 25 5.33 -11.45 -1.86
N ASP A 26 4.63 -10.35 -2.08
CA ASP A 26 3.42 -10.30 -2.90
C ASP A 26 3.29 -8.93 -3.55
N SER A 27 2.93 -8.88 -4.83
CA SER A 27 2.87 -7.66 -5.64
C SER A 27 1.44 -7.15 -5.90
N GLY A 28 0.44 -7.89 -5.43
CA GLY A 28 -0.83 -8.06 -6.14
C GLY A 28 -2.10 -7.68 -5.39
N CYS A 29 -2.02 -7.20 -4.15
CA CYS A 29 -3.19 -7.19 -3.28
C CYS A 29 -4.04 -5.92 -3.47
N SER A 30 -5.13 -6.05 -4.22
CA SER A 30 -6.19 -5.04 -4.30
C SER A 30 -7.18 -5.21 -3.15
N THR A 31 -7.67 -4.09 -2.61
CA THR A 31 -8.76 -4.13 -1.63
C THR A 31 -10.06 -4.52 -2.31
N ASP A 32 -10.85 -5.39 -1.68
CA ASP A 32 -12.19 -5.75 -2.11
C ASP A 32 -13.22 -4.62 -1.88
N ASP A 33 -14.50 -4.88 -2.20
CA ASP A 33 -15.61 -3.94 -2.00
C ASP A 33 -15.80 -3.50 -0.53
N LYS A 34 -15.21 -4.23 0.43
CA LYS A 34 -15.21 -3.91 1.86
C LYS A 34 -13.95 -3.16 2.29
N GLY A 35 -13.06 -2.83 1.35
CA GLY A 35 -11.78 -2.18 1.63
C GLY A 35 -10.73 -3.12 2.23
N THR A 36 -10.88 -4.44 2.08
CA THR A 36 -10.01 -5.45 2.69
C THR A 36 -9.07 -6.07 1.67
N CYS A 37 -7.80 -6.18 2.03
CA CYS A 37 -6.76 -6.94 1.34
C CYS A 37 -6.10 -7.86 2.38
N SER A 38 -5.79 -9.11 2.01
CA SER A 38 -5.28 -10.11 2.96
C SER A 38 -4.14 -10.92 2.36
N PHE A 39 -3.12 -11.17 3.20
CA PHE A 39 -1.98 -12.03 2.90
C PHE A 39 -2.00 -13.20 3.88
N ALA A 40 -1.72 -14.41 3.41
CA ALA A 40 -1.77 -15.62 4.21
C ALA A 40 -0.49 -16.46 4.03
N GLY A 41 -0.23 -17.35 4.98
CA GLY A 41 0.94 -18.24 4.92
C GLY A 41 2.29 -17.52 5.08
N LEU A 42 2.29 -16.34 5.72
CA LEU A 42 3.51 -15.58 5.96
C LEU A 42 4.35 -16.20 7.06
N ALA A 43 5.65 -16.32 6.82
CA ALA A 43 6.60 -16.71 7.87
C ALA A 43 6.75 -15.58 8.90
N ARG A 44 7.19 -15.92 10.11
CA ARG A 44 7.60 -14.92 11.10
C ARG A 44 8.68 -13.97 10.55
N GLY A 45 8.57 -12.70 10.90
CA GLY A 45 9.51 -11.68 10.43
C GLY A 45 8.92 -10.28 10.45
N THR A 46 9.68 -9.36 9.87
CA THR A 46 9.33 -7.95 9.76
C THR A 46 8.89 -7.63 8.33
N TYR A 47 7.78 -6.92 8.19
CA TYR A 47 7.15 -6.63 6.91
C TYR A 47 6.81 -5.15 6.73
N TYR A 48 6.72 -4.74 5.48
CA TYR A 48 6.25 -3.44 5.03
C TYR A 48 5.14 -3.60 4.00
N LEU A 49 4.19 -2.68 4.01
CA LEU A 49 3.22 -2.51 2.93
C LEU A 49 3.61 -1.29 2.10
N LEU A 50 3.68 -1.46 0.79
CA LEU A 50 3.86 -0.37 -0.17
C LEU A 50 2.57 -0.19 -0.96
N GLU A 51 1.95 0.99 -0.85
CA GLU A 51 0.82 1.36 -1.68
C GLU A 51 1.28 1.82 -3.06
N THR A 52 1.08 0.96 -4.06
CA THR A 52 1.49 1.22 -5.44
C THR A 52 0.46 1.98 -6.24
N ASP A 53 -0.81 1.84 -5.87
CA ASP A 53 -1.93 2.49 -6.53
C ASP A 53 -3.08 2.76 -5.56
N THR A 54 -3.86 3.79 -5.83
CA THR A 54 -4.95 4.25 -4.96
C THR A 54 -6.28 4.20 -5.74
N PRO A 55 -7.39 3.72 -5.13
CA PRO A 55 -8.68 3.64 -5.82
C PRO A 55 -9.18 4.99 -6.35
N GLU A 56 -10.07 4.97 -7.34
CA GLU A 56 -10.68 6.17 -7.90
C GLU A 56 -11.33 7.05 -6.80
N GLY A 57 -11.12 8.36 -6.89
CA GLY A 57 -11.65 9.33 -5.94
C GLY A 57 -10.84 9.45 -4.64
N TYR A 58 -9.71 8.75 -4.51
CA TYR A 58 -8.77 8.89 -3.39
C TYR A 58 -7.44 9.47 -3.87
N GLN A 59 -6.76 10.19 -2.98
CA GLN A 59 -5.43 10.73 -3.25
C GLN A 59 -4.36 9.75 -2.79
N ARG A 60 -3.30 9.63 -3.60
CA ARG A 60 -2.12 8.87 -3.22
C ARG A 60 -1.46 9.49 -1.98
N PRO A 61 -1.08 8.70 -0.97
CA PRO A 61 -0.39 9.22 0.21
C PRO A 61 0.99 9.77 -0.16
N GLY A 62 1.42 10.82 0.53
CA GLY A 62 2.76 11.41 0.35
C GLY A 62 3.89 10.44 0.72
N ASN A 63 3.66 9.58 1.71
CA ASN A 63 4.49 8.41 1.99
C ASN A 63 3.66 7.13 1.76
N PRO A 64 3.94 6.34 0.72
CA PRO A 64 3.19 5.13 0.41
C PRO A 64 3.61 3.90 1.23
N VAL A 65 4.61 4.02 2.10
CA VAL A 65 5.13 2.89 2.90
C VAL A 65 4.52 2.90 4.29
N THR A 66 3.95 1.78 4.70
CA THR A 66 3.46 1.55 6.07
C THR A 66 4.20 0.35 6.70
N GLY A 67 4.68 0.50 7.93
CA GLY A 67 5.46 -0.50 8.65
C GLY A 67 6.55 0.15 9.53
N PRO A 68 7.46 -0.63 10.12
CA PRO A 68 7.52 -2.09 10.07
C PRO A 68 6.39 -2.77 10.84
N PHE A 69 6.02 -3.97 10.41
CA PHE A 69 5.10 -4.87 11.08
C PHE A 69 5.81 -6.16 11.45
N THR A 70 5.88 -6.47 12.73
CA THR A 70 6.46 -7.74 13.20
C THR A 70 5.36 -8.78 13.35
N LEU A 71 5.53 -9.94 12.72
CA LEU A 71 4.69 -11.13 12.93
C LEU A 71 5.44 -12.11 13.84
N THR A 72 4.85 -12.42 15.00
CA THR A 72 5.41 -13.30 16.03
C THR A 72 4.49 -14.51 16.31
N GLU A 73 4.47 -15.49 15.39
CA GLU A 73 3.77 -16.80 15.42
C GLU A 73 2.23 -16.81 15.55
N ASP A 74 1.53 -17.55 14.69
CA ASP A 74 0.06 -17.78 14.65
C ASP A 74 -0.83 -16.54 14.86
N GLU A 75 -0.28 -15.36 14.60
CA GLU A 75 -0.95 -14.08 14.81
C GLU A 75 -1.64 -13.58 13.54
N HIS A 76 -2.92 -13.23 13.67
CA HIS A 76 -3.62 -12.41 12.69
C HIS A 76 -3.34 -10.93 12.98
N LEU A 77 -2.56 -10.30 12.10
CA LEU A 77 -2.28 -8.87 12.18
C LEU A 77 -3.16 -8.08 11.22
N THR A 78 -3.97 -7.15 11.76
CA THR A 78 -4.77 -6.21 10.96
C THR A 78 -4.19 -4.79 11.06
N LYS A 79 -4.06 -4.11 9.91
CA LYS A 79 -3.61 -2.71 9.84
C LYS A 79 -4.62 -1.87 9.07
N LYS A 80 -5.05 -0.76 9.67
CA LYS A 80 -5.91 0.23 9.02
C LYS A 80 -5.03 1.25 8.32
N ILE A 81 -5.16 1.34 7.00
CA ILE A 81 -4.52 2.36 6.16
C ILE A 81 -5.63 3.26 5.64
N SER A 82 -5.40 4.58 5.64
CA SER A 82 -6.39 5.56 5.25
C SER A 82 -5.79 6.55 4.28
N ASN A 83 -6.44 6.71 3.14
CA ASN A 83 -6.14 7.76 2.18
C ASN A 83 -7.22 8.84 2.21
N PRO A 84 -6.84 10.13 2.10
CA PRO A 84 -7.83 11.17 1.98
C PRO A 84 -8.58 10.99 0.65
N ARG A 85 -9.89 11.25 0.68
CA ARG A 85 -10.64 11.41 -0.57
C ARG A 85 -10.08 12.63 -1.31
N GLY A 86 -9.87 12.45 -2.61
CA GLY A 86 -9.73 13.60 -3.49
C GLY A 86 -11.02 14.42 -3.44
N GLU A 87 -10.90 15.74 -3.58
CA GLU A 87 -12.07 16.57 -3.87
C GLU A 87 -12.88 15.88 -4.99
N PRO A 88 -14.18 15.60 -4.78
CA PRO A 88 -14.99 15.16 -5.90
C PRO A 88 -14.84 16.23 -6.98
N CYS A 89 -14.56 15.82 -8.22
CA CYS A 89 -14.64 16.75 -9.33
C CYS A 89 -16.03 17.38 -9.28
N LYS A 90 -16.15 18.61 -8.76
CA LYS A 90 -17.42 19.34 -8.77
C LYS A 90 -17.86 19.39 -10.22
N GLY A 91 -19.04 18.85 -10.50
CA GLY A 91 -19.46 18.45 -11.83
C GLY A 91 -19.22 19.54 -12.88
N LYS A 92 -18.64 19.15 -14.02
CA LYS A 92 -18.70 19.98 -15.23
C LYS A 92 -20.12 19.92 -15.81
N GLY A 93 -21.01 20.72 -15.23
CA GLY A 93 -22.09 21.33 -16.00
C GLY A 93 -21.45 22.38 -16.92
N GLY A 94 -21.21 22.01 -18.18
CA GLY A 94 -20.78 22.97 -19.21
C GLY A 94 -19.62 22.48 -20.07
N LYS A 95 -19.86 22.38 -21.38
CA LYS A 95 -18.87 22.05 -22.41
C LYS A 95 -17.60 22.89 -22.26
N GLY A 96 -16.44 22.23 -22.23
CA GLY A 96 -15.15 22.89 -22.41
C GLY A 96 -14.00 22.26 -21.64
N GLY A 97 -13.08 21.65 -22.39
CA GLY A 97 -11.63 21.76 -22.26
C GLY A 97 -10.93 21.57 -20.91
N LYS A 98 -9.88 20.74 -20.98
CA LYS A 98 -8.73 20.55 -20.07
C LYS A 98 -9.01 19.82 -18.76
N GLY A 99 -8.27 18.71 -18.64
CA GLY A 99 -8.28 17.78 -17.53
C GLY A 99 -7.63 18.34 -16.27
N CYS A 100 -7.95 17.68 -15.17
CA CYS A 100 -7.42 17.94 -13.84
C CYS A 100 -5.89 17.89 -13.86
N THR A 101 -5.25 19.04 -13.63
CA THR A 101 -3.86 19.15 -13.20
C THR A 101 -3.82 19.31 -11.70
#